data_AF-Q16JE2-F1
#
_entry.id   AF-Q16JE2-F1
#
_cell.length_a   1.000
_cell.length_b   1.000
_cell.length_c   1.000
_cell.angle_alpha   90.00
_cell.angle_beta   90.00
_cell.angle_gamma   90.00
#
_symmetry.space_group_name_H-M   'P 1'
#
loop_
_entity.id
_entity.type
_entity.pdbx_description
1 polymer ?
#
loop_
_entity_poly.entity_id
_entity_poly.type
_entity_poly.pdbx_seq_one_letter_code
_entity_poly.pdbx_strand_id
1 'polypeptide(L)'
;MSNWLSCIQLLLAGRVLVRAIDPNEFLKSTIAKHNYPVELHPVTSPDGYHLTMARIPNPNRPVLFLMHSFLSSSSDYTVHGPRKSLAFSGFDEGFDVWLANGRGNTFSRSHRSMNPSQKQFWDFSFHEVATLDLPAMIEYVLNATGRSKVHYVGHSQGGTNFLVMASMRPDVNEKIASAHLSSPVAFWSRNTTPMSYLYDELMTLIAMFDQIGLYEVGGRSAGSMMEYVEKAIDGGCISQDMLMLGLWMVVGEHSETLNKTTIEAVRKVFPAGASIRQGLHFLQMMKSERFCLFDYGEQENLRRYGKAVPPSYSLGKVTAPVALYYGMNDPFVAIKDLEVLVEKLPNVVLKHKMADPKWNHVDFIFGSNGYEAHQLVIEWAKKYDS
;
A
#
# COMPACT_ATOMS: atom_id res chain seq x y z
N MET A 1 -28.52 27.16 9.78
CA MET A 1 -28.95 26.30 10.92
C MET A 1 -29.73 25.05 10.48
N SER A 2 -30.45 25.07 9.36
CA SER A 2 -31.17 23.89 8.82
C SER A 2 -30.28 22.71 8.42
N ASN A 3 -29.10 22.96 7.84
CA ASN A 3 -28.20 21.88 7.37
C ASN A 3 -27.49 21.09 8.48
N TRP A 4 -27.34 21.66 9.69
CA TRP A 4 -26.65 21.01 10.80
C TRP A 4 -27.55 19.98 11.50
N LEU A 5 -28.83 20.31 11.69
CA LEU A 5 -29.83 19.40 12.25
C LEU A 5 -30.11 18.21 11.31
N SER A 6 -30.09 18.42 9.99
CA SER A 6 -30.20 17.35 9.01
C SER A 6 -28.97 16.42 8.99
N CYS A 7 -27.75 16.96 9.17
CA CYS A 7 -26.54 16.15 9.31
C CYS A 7 -26.58 15.23 10.55
N ILE A 8 -27.08 15.73 11.68
CA ILE A 8 -27.24 14.93 12.92
C ILE A 8 -28.32 13.85 12.74
N GLN A 9 -29.43 14.17 12.07
CA GLN A 9 -30.50 13.20 11.82
C GLN A 9 -30.08 12.09 10.84
N LEU A 10 -29.29 12.38 9.82
CA LEU A 10 -28.74 11.37 8.89
C LEU A 10 -27.73 10.43 9.55
N LEU A 11 -26.93 10.93 10.50
CA LEU A 11 -26.02 10.09 11.30
C LEU A 11 -26.77 9.14 12.26
N LEU A 12 -27.98 9.52 12.70
CA LEU A 12 -28.83 8.73 13.60
C LEU A 12 -29.83 7.81 12.86
N ALA A 13 -30.24 8.17 11.64
CA ALA A 13 -31.22 7.45 10.83
C ALA A 13 -30.52 6.66 9.70
N GLY A 14 -29.98 5.49 10.02
CA GLY A 14 -29.22 4.72 9.03
C GLY A 14 -29.08 3.24 9.33
N ARG A 15 -30.17 2.57 9.73
CA ARG A 15 -30.28 1.10 9.58
C ARG A 15 -31.04 0.77 8.30
N VAL A 16 -30.48 1.14 7.15
CA VAL A 16 -30.84 0.47 5.90
C VAL A 16 -29.93 -0.75 5.81
N LEU A 17 -30.52 -1.94 5.77
CA LEU A 17 -29.82 -3.19 5.46
C LEU A 17 -29.33 -3.12 4.00
N VAL A 18 -28.27 -2.36 3.75
CA VAL A 18 -27.48 -2.53 2.53
C VAL A 18 -26.83 -3.89 2.67
N ARG A 19 -27.21 -4.86 1.83
CA ARG A 19 -26.47 -6.12 1.73
C ARG A 19 -25.02 -5.76 1.46
N ALA A 20 -24.13 -6.05 2.41
CA ALA A 20 -22.71 -5.88 2.22
C ALA A 20 -22.31 -6.71 1.00
N ILE A 21 -21.86 -6.04 -0.06
CA ILE A 21 -21.29 -6.72 -1.23
C ILE A 21 -20.02 -7.41 -0.73
N ASP A 22 -19.89 -8.70 -1.04
CA ASP A 22 -18.68 -9.45 -0.72
C ASP A 22 -17.47 -8.73 -1.36
N PRO A 23 -16.41 -8.38 -0.58
CA PRO A 23 -15.27 -7.64 -1.11
C PRO A 23 -14.59 -8.33 -2.29
N ASN A 24 -14.50 -9.66 -2.27
CA ASN A 24 -13.84 -10.42 -3.33
C ASN A 24 -14.69 -10.40 -4.61
N GLU A 25 -16.01 -10.52 -4.50
CA GLU A 25 -16.90 -10.33 -5.65
C GLU A 25 -16.85 -8.90 -6.20
N PHE A 26 -16.74 -7.90 -5.32
CA PHE A 26 -16.53 -6.51 -5.75
C PHE A 26 -15.24 -6.36 -6.56
N LEU A 27 -14.10 -6.83 -6.06
CA LEU A 27 -12.80 -6.80 -6.77
C LEU A 27 -12.86 -7.54 -8.10
N LYS A 28 -13.48 -8.72 -8.13
CA LYS A 28 -13.66 -9.48 -9.37
C LYS A 28 -14.51 -8.71 -10.39
N SER A 29 -15.60 -8.10 -9.94
CA SER A 29 -16.52 -7.34 -10.80
C SER A 29 -15.88 -6.09 -11.39
N THR A 30 -14.98 -5.41 -10.65
CA THR A 30 -14.33 -4.18 -11.12
C THR A 30 -13.36 -4.45 -12.28
N ILE A 31 -12.81 -5.67 -12.37
CA ILE A 31 -11.98 -6.13 -13.48
C ILE A 31 -12.85 -6.70 -14.61
N ALA A 32 -13.76 -7.63 -14.28
CA ALA A 32 -14.58 -8.34 -15.27
C ALA A 32 -15.47 -7.42 -16.11
N LYS A 33 -15.97 -6.31 -15.54
CA LYS A 33 -16.78 -5.32 -16.28
C LYS A 33 -16.07 -4.70 -17.49
N HIS A 34 -14.74 -4.81 -17.55
CA HIS A 34 -13.93 -4.34 -18.67
C HIS A 34 -13.60 -5.44 -19.69
N ASN A 35 -14.20 -6.63 -19.57
CA ASN A 35 -13.98 -7.81 -20.42
C ASN A 35 -12.57 -8.41 -20.31
N TYR A 36 -11.88 -8.18 -19.19
CA TYR A 36 -10.62 -8.86 -18.88
C TYR A 36 -10.91 -10.17 -18.12
N PRO A 37 -10.12 -11.24 -18.35
CA PRO A 37 -10.22 -12.43 -17.53
C PRO A 37 -9.81 -12.09 -16.09
N VAL A 38 -10.40 -12.76 -15.12
CA VAL A 38 -10.08 -12.53 -13.71
C VAL A 38 -10.20 -13.79 -12.88
N GLU A 39 -9.14 -14.08 -12.13
CA GLU A 39 -9.06 -15.18 -11.17
C GLU A 39 -8.80 -14.59 -9.78
N LEU A 40 -9.34 -15.25 -8.75
CA LEU A 40 -9.03 -14.94 -7.35
C LEU A 40 -8.30 -16.13 -6.74
N HIS A 41 -7.22 -15.83 -6.04
CA HIS A 41 -6.32 -16.83 -5.48
C HIS A 41 -6.17 -16.61 -3.97
N PRO A 42 -6.69 -17.53 -3.14
CA PRO A 42 -6.44 -17.49 -1.71
C PRO A 42 -5.03 -17.99 -1.40
N VAL A 43 -4.33 -17.29 -0.51
CA VAL A 43 -3.01 -17.66 0.00
C VAL A 43 -3.04 -17.57 1.53
N THR A 44 -2.46 -18.54 2.22
CA THR A 44 -2.34 -18.49 3.68
C THR A 44 -0.91 -18.16 4.06
N SER A 45 -0.70 -17.09 4.83
CA SER A 45 0.62 -16.75 5.37
C SER A 45 1.07 -17.81 6.40
N PRO A 46 2.38 -17.95 6.66
CA PRO A 46 2.88 -18.93 7.64
C PRO A 46 2.30 -18.78 9.05
N ASP A 47 1.94 -17.57 9.44
CA ASP A 47 1.34 -17.26 10.74
C ASP A 47 -0.20 -17.34 10.75
N GLY A 48 -0.84 -17.59 9.61
CA GLY A 48 -2.25 -17.98 9.53
C GLY A 48 -3.23 -16.91 9.01
N TYR A 49 -2.75 -15.80 8.46
CA TYR A 49 -3.61 -14.84 7.74
C TYR A 49 -4.05 -15.42 6.41
N HIS A 50 -5.32 -15.27 6.05
CA HIS A 50 -5.78 -15.57 4.70
C HIS A 50 -5.75 -14.29 3.86
N LEU A 51 -4.94 -14.35 2.81
CA LEU A 51 -4.69 -13.29 1.85
C LEU A 51 -5.41 -13.62 0.56
N THR A 52 -5.94 -12.60 -0.13
CA THR A 52 -6.56 -12.77 -1.44
C THR A 52 -5.74 -12.03 -2.50
N MET A 53 -5.25 -12.74 -3.52
CA MET A 53 -4.71 -12.09 -4.72
C MET A 53 -5.74 -12.12 -5.85
N ALA A 54 -5.80 -11.06 -6.63
CA ALA A 54 -6.47 -11.09 -7.93
C ALA A 54 -5.43 -11.32 -9.03
N ARG A 55 -5.83 -11.97 -10.12
CA ARG A 55 -5.00 -12.19 -11.29
C ARG A 55 -5.77 -11.84 -12.55
N ILE A 56 -5.12 -11.15 -13.48
CA ILE A 56 -5.57 -11.01 -14.86
C ILE A 56 -4.71 -11.98 -15.68
N PRO A 57 -5.19 -13.22 -15.91
CA PRO A 57 -4.33 -14.33 -16.32
C PRO A 57 -3.88 -14.19 -17.78
N ASN A 58 -2.57 -14.23 -17.99
CA ASN A 58 -1.96 -14.38 -19.32
C ASN A 58 -0.96 -15.54 -19.30
N PRO A 59 -1.42 -16.79 -19.47
CA PRO A 59 -0.58 -17.97 -19.26
C PRO A 59 0.70 -17.97 -20.10
N ASN A 60 1.79 -18.50 -19.54
CA ASN A 60 3.13 -18.58 -20.16
C ASN A 60 3.84 -17.24 -20.39
N ARG A 61 3.27 -16.13 -19.90
CA ARG A 61 3.91 -14.81 -19.96
C ARG A 61 4.73 -14.51 -18.70
N PRO A 62 5.65 -13.54 -18.77
CA PRO A 62 6.29 -12.97 -17.60
C PRO A 62 5.28 -12.47 -16.56
N VAL A 63 5.61 -12.63 -15.28
CA VAL A 63 4.73 -12.25 -14.18
C VAL A 63 5.01 -10.81 -13.77
N LEU A 64 3.96 -9.99 -13.72
CA LEU A 64 3.98 -8.67 -13.12
C LEU A 64 3.23 -8.71 -11.78
N PHE A 65 3.96 -8.62 -10.67
CA PHE A 65 3.44 -8.70 -9.31
C PHE A 65 3.29 -7.29 -8.71
N LEU A 66 2.05 -6.88 -8.41
CA LEU A 66 1.71 -5.52 -8.00
C LEU A 66 1.38 -5.47 -6.50
N MET A 67 2.13 -4.68 -5.73
CA MET A 67 1.95 -4.51 -4.28
C MET A 67 1.62 -3.07 -3.90
N HIS A 68 0.44 -2.90 -3.30
CA HIS A 68 -0.17 -1.61 -2.97
C HIS A 68 0.51 -0.85 -1.81
N SER A 69 0.08 0.39 -1.61
CA SER A 69 0.54 1.32 -0.57
C SER A 69 -0.04 1.05 0.83
N PHE A 70 0.42 1.80 1.82
CA PHE A 70 -0.21 1.86 3.15
C PHE A 70 -1.66 2.31 3.03
N LEU A 71 -2.55 1.78 3.90
CA LEU A 71 -4.01 1.99 3.87
C LEU A 71 -4.72 1.52 2.59
N SER A 72 -4.04 0.80 1.70
CA SER A 72 -4.55 0.56 0.36
C SER A 72 -4.79 -0.91 0.03
N SER A 73 -5.11 -1.17 -1.24
CA SER A 73 -5.38 -2.52 -1.75
C SER A 73 -5.03 -2.67 -3.23
N SER A 74 -5.08 -3.91 -3.72
CA SER A 74 -4.99 -4.26 -5.15
C SER A 74 -5.90 -3.45 -6.08
N SER A 75 -7.03 -2.93 -5.59
CA SER A 75 -7.98 -2.15 -6.40
C SER A 75 -7.35 -0.87 -6.98
N ASP A 76 -6.31 -0.34 -6.34
CA ASP A 76 -5.49 0.77 -6.81
C ASP A 76 -5.06 0.62 -8.27
N TYR A 77 -4.59 -0.57 -8.63
CA TYR A 77 -4.07 -0.86 -9.96
C TYR A 77 -5.17 -1.12 -11.00
N THR A 78 -6.43 -0.89 -10.65
CA THR A 78 -7.60 -1.09 -11.53
C THR A 78 -8.56 0.12 -11.55
N VAL A 79 -8.40 1.07 -10.63
CA VAL A 79 -9.41 2.10 -10.32
C VAL A 79 -9.79 3.00 -11.52
N HIS A 80 -8.85 3.26 -12.43
CA HIS A 80 -9.06 4.08 -13.62
C HIS A 80 -9.47 3.29 -14.87
N GLY A 81 -9.50 1.95 -14.79
CA GLY A 81 -9.85 1.09 -15.91
C GLY A 81 -8.74 0.96 -16.97
N PRO A 82 -9.09 0.39 -18.14
CA PRO A 82 -8.16 0.08 -19.22
C PRO A 82 -7.37 1.29 -19.73
N ARG A 83 -6.15 1.04 -20.21
CA ARG A 83 -5.16 2.04 -20.68
C ARG A 83 -4.60 2.99 -19.62
N LYS A 84 -5.31 3.22 -18.51
CA LYS A 84 -4.87 4.14 -17.44
C LYS A 84 -4.30 3.42 -16.24
N SER A 85 -4.89 2.30 -15.83
CA SER A 85 -4.39 1.55 -14.68
C SER A 85 -3.38 0.48 -15.08
N LEU A 86 -2.32 0.35 -14.28
CA LEU A 86 -1.19 -0.52 -14.54
C LEU A 86 -1.59 -1.99 -14.75
N ALA A 87 -2.60 -2.50 -14.05
CA ALA A 87 -2.95 -3.91 -14.18
C ALA A 87 -3.47 -4.25 -15.59
N PHE A 88 -4.30 -3.38 -16.17
CA PHE A 88 -4.81 -3.57 -17.53
C PHE A 88 -3.71 -3.32 -18.57
N SER A 89 -2.95 -2.24 -18.42
CA SER A 89 -1.86 -1.93 -19.34
C SER A 89 -0.79 -3.02 -19.34
N GLY A 90 -0.45 -3.58 -18.17
CA GLY A 90 0.49 -4.70 -18.07
C GLY A 90 -0.01 -5.94 -18.79
N PHE A 91 -1.30 -6.29 -18.64
CA PHE A 91 -1.90 -7.41 -19.36
C PHE A 91 -1.87 -7.18 -20.88
N ASP A 92 -2.30 -6.01 -21.34
CA ASP A 92 -2.33 -5.63 -22.76
C ASP A 92 -0.92 -5.67 -23.37
N GLU A 93 0.09 -5.35 -22.56
CA GLU A 93 1.51 -5.37 -22.93
C GLU A 93 2.16 -6.75 -22.81
N GLY A 94 1.37 -7.79 -22.49
CA GLY A 94 1.78 -9.18 -22.57
C GLY A 94 2.29 -9.79 -21.27
N PHE A 95 1.97 -9.22 -20.10
CA PHE A 95 2.28 -9.79 -18.79
C PHE A 95 1.12 -10.64 -18.24
N ASP A 96 1.48 -11.63 -17.41
CA ASP A 96 0.59 -12.28 -16.46
C ASP A 96 0.52 -11.45 -15.17
N VAL A 97 -0.60 -10.76 -14.93
CA VAL A 97 -0.66 -9.71 -13.90
C VAL A 97 -1.28 -10.24 -12.62
N TRP A 98 -0.54 -10.11 -11.52
CA TRP A 98 -0.95 -10.52 -10.18
C TRP A 98 -1.03 -9.31 -9.27
N LEU A 99 -2.19 -9.11 -8.64
CA LEU A 99 -2.48 -7.99 -7.74
C LEU A 99 -2.56 -8.52 -6.31
N ALA A 100 -1.59 -8.14 -5.50
CA ALA A 100 -1.45 -8.62 -4.13
C ALA A 100 -2.25 -7.78 -3.13
N ASN A 101 -2.64 -8.39 -2.01
CA ASN A 101 -3.26 -7.71 -0.88
C ASN A 101 -2.59 -8.13 0.43
N GLY A 102 -1.96 -7.17 1.12
CA GLY A 102 -1.37 -7.42 2.43
C GLY A 102 -2.42 -7.66 3.51
N ARG A 103 -2.06 -8.41 4.56
CA ARG A 103 -2.93 -8.68 5.71
C ARG A 103 -3.60 -7.42 6.28
N GLY A 104 -4.84 -7.57 6.71
CA GLY A 104 -5.64 -6.54 7.36
C GLY A 104 -6.37 -5.57 6.42
N ASN A 105 -6.00 -5.49 5.14
CA ASN A 105 -6.80 -4.72 4.18
C ASN A 105 -8.12 -5.43 3.86
N THR A 106 -9.01 -4.72 3.15
CA THR A 106 -10.39 -5.12 2.84
C THR A 106 -10.52 -6.53 2.24
N PHE A 107 -9.53 -7.00 1.48
CA PHE A 107 -9.56 -8.32 0.81
C PHE A 107 -8.77 -9.41 1.57
N SER A 108 -7.99 -9.03 2.58
CA SER A 108 -7.11 -9.91 3.35
C SER A 108 -7.34 -9.76 4.87
N ARG A 109 -8.61 -9.60 5.27
CA ARG A 109 -9.05 -9.32 6.67
C ARG A 109 -9.58 -10.57 7.38
N SER A 110 -8.87 -11.70 7.28
CA SER A 110 -9.24 -12.91 8.04
C SER A 110 -8.02 -13.72 8.46
N HIS A 111 -8.20 -14.55 9.49
CA HIS A 111 -7.16 -15.35 10.10
C HIS A 111 -7.72 -16.71 10.53
N ARG A 112 -6.88 -17.74 10.58
CA ARG A 112 -7.30 -19.11 10.97
C ARG A 112 -7.89 -19.18 12.39
N SER A 113 -7.39 -18.37 13.31
CA SER A 113 -7.73 -18.44 14.74
C SER A 113 -8.08 -17.10 15.40
N MET A 114 -7.83 -15.97 14.73
CA MET A 114 -8.00 -14.63 15.31
C MET A 114 -9.15 -13.91 14.63
N ASN A 115 -9.87 -13.09 15.40
CA ASN A 115 -10.93 -12.24 14.89
C ASN A 115 -10.42 -10.80 14.69
N PRO A 116 -10.80 -10.10 13.61
CA PRO A 116 -10.48 -8.68 13.43
C PRO A 116 -10.94 -7.74 14.56
N SER A 117 -11.79 -8.17 15.50
CA SER A 117 -12.11 -7.41 16.71
C SER A 117 -11.05 -7.50 17.81
N GLN A 118 -10.06 -8.38 17.68
CA GLN A 118 -9.03 -8.65 18.68
C GLN A 118 -7.74 -7.88 18.37
N LYS A 119 -7.10 -7.31 19.39
CA LYS A 119 -5.81 -6.61 19.27
C LYS A 119 -4.75 -7.47 18.56
N GLN A 120 -4.71 -8.77 18.87
CA GLN A 120 -3.73 -9.72 18.34
C GLN A 120 -3.81 -9.86 16.81
N PHE A 121 -5.01 -9.72 16.22
CA PHE A 121 -5.19 -9.72 14.77
C PHE A 121 -4.49 -8.53 14.10
N TRP A 122 -4.28 -7.43 14.82
CA TRP A 122 -3.65 -6.22 14.29
C TRP A 122 -2.21 -6.03 14.79
N ASP A 123 -1.64 -7.02 15.48
CA ASP A 123 -0.29 -6.95 16.06
C ASP A 123 0.82 -7.17 15.02
N PHE A 124 0.71 -6.50 13.88
CA PHE A 124 1.65 -6.57 12.76
C PHE A 124 1.98 -5.17 12.21
N SER A 125 3.13 -5.05 11.56
CA SER A 125 3.59 -3.86 10.85
C SER A 125 3.89 -4.20 9.39
N PHE A 126 4.51 -3.27 8.64
CA PHE A 126 4.99 -3.59 7.29
C PHE A 126 6.07 -4.69 7.31
N HIS A 127 6.71 -4.95 8.46
CA HIS A 127 7.66 -6.03 8.62
C HIS A 127 7.04 -7.39 8.29
N GLU A 128 5.93 -7.74 8.94
CA GLU A 128 5.26 -9.02 8.74
C GLU A 128 4.67 -9.14 7.33
N VAL A 129 4.15 -8.03 6.77
CA VAL A 129 3.73 -7.99 5.36
C VAL A 129 4.91 -8.36 4.44
N ALA A 130 6.09 -7.81 4.71
CA ALA A 130 7.28 -8.04 3.91
C ALA A 130 7.91 -9.43 4.10
N THR A 131 7.97 -9.94 5.33
CA THR A 131 8.72 -11.17 5.65
C THR A 131 7.86 -12.43 5.66
N LEU A 132 6.53 -12.29 5.72
CA LEU A 132 5.59 -13.41 5.75
C LEU A 132 4.65 -13.39 4.54
N ASP A 133 3.92 -12.28 4.30
CA ASP A 133 2.91 -12.25 3.23
C ASP A 133 3.54 -12.29 1.84
N LEU A 134 4.50 -11.39 1.57
CA LEU A 134 5.17 -11.31 0.26
C LEU A 134 5.81 -12.65 -0.14
N PRO A 135 6.61 -13.32 0.70
CA PRO A 135 7.12 -14.65 0.40
C PRO A 135 6.02 -15.66 0.07
N ALA A 136 4.97 -15.77 0.90
CA ALA A 136 3.91 -16.74 0.65
C ALA A 136 3.19 -16.48 -0.69
N MET A 137 2.92 -15.21 -0.99
CA MET A 137 2.29 -14.79 -2.24
C MET A 137 3.19 -15.04 -3.45
N ILE A 138 4.48 -14.67 -3.39
CA ILE A 138 5.41 -14.86 -4.51
C ILE A 138 5.63 -16.35 -4.78
N GLU A 139 5.86 -17.18 -3.75
CA GLU A 139 5.97 -18.64 -3.93
C GLU A 139 4.71 -19.23 -4.57
N TYR A 140 3.52 -18.79 -4.12
CA TYR A 140 2.27 -19.22 -4.72
C TYR A 140 2.22 -18.88 -6.22
N VAL A 141 2.57 -17.66 -6.59
CA VAL A 141 2.56 -17.20 -7.98
C VAL A 141 3.54 -17.99 -8.84
N LEU A 142 4.77 -18.21 -8.37
CA LEU A 142 5.77 -18.98 -9.09
C LEU A 142 5.32 -20.43 -9.31
N ASN A 143 4.72 -21.06 -8.30
CA ASN A 143 4.17 -22.41 -8.41
C ASN A 143 2.97 -22.47 -9.36
N ALA A 144 2.06 -21.50 -9.29
CA ALA A 144 0.86 -21.46 -10.13
C ALA A 144 1.18 -21.19 -11.61
N THR A 145 2.27 -20.48 -11.89
CA THR A 145 2.66 -20.06 -13.25
C THR A 145 3.77 -20.90 -13.86
N GLY A 146 4.51 -21.66 -13.04
CA GLY A 146 5.72 -22.38 -13.47
C GLY A 146 6.91 -21.46 -13.79
N ARG A 147 6.83 -20.16 -13.48
CA ARG A 147 7.92 -19.20 -13.68
C ARG A 147 8.91 -19.31 -12.52
N SER A 148 10.16 -18.93 -12.78
CA SER A 148 11.22 -18.89 -11.77
C SER A 148 11.38 -17.53 -11.10
N LYS A 149 10.89 -16.46 -11.75
CA LYS A 149 10.99 -15.09 -11.25
C LYS A 149 9.75 -14.25 -11.55
N VAL A 150 9.58 -13.17 -10.80
CA VAL A 150 8.55 -12.14 -11.01
C VAL A 150 9.17 -10.75 -11.18
N HIS A 151 8.50 -9.88 -11.93
CA HIS A 151 8.73 -8.43 -11.90
C HIS A 151 7.90 -7.84 -10.78
N TYR A 152 8.56 -7.32 -9.75
CA TYR A 152 7.88 -6.71 -8.62
C TYR A 152 7.62 -5.24 -8.90
N VAL A 153 6.39 -4.78 -8.64
CA VAL A 153 6.04 -3.36 -8.66
C VAL A 153 5.47 -2.98 -7.30
N GLY A 154 6.05 -1.97 -6.67
CA GLY A 154 5.60 -1.48 -5.37
C GLY A 154 5.48 0.03 -5.35
N HIS A 155 4.38 0.54 -4.81
CA HIS A 155 4.21 1.96 -4.57
C HIS A 155 4.23 2.26 -3.06
N SER A 156 4.93 3.32 -2.63
CA SER A 156 4.97 3.74 -1.22
C SER A 156 5.39 2.60 -0.28
N GLN A 157 4.55 2.21 0.69
CA GLN A 157 4.77 1.04 1.54
C GLN A 157 4.98 -0.26 0.72
N GLY A 158 4.38 -0.41 -0.46
CA GLY A 158 4.67 -1.52 -1.35
C GLY A 158 6.16 -1.58 -1.74
N GLY A 159 6.81 -0.43 -1.91
CA GLY A 159 8.26 -0.35 -2.07
C GLY A 159 9.03 -0.64 -0.78
N THR A 160 8.55 -0.14 0.36
CA THR A 160 9.10 -0.49 1.69
C THR A 160 9.09 -1.99 1.92
N ASN A 161 7.97 -2.65 1.62
CA ASN A 161 7.79 -4.08 1.80
C ASN A 161 8.81 -4.87 0.98
N PHE A 162 9.05 -4.46 -0.27
CA PHE A 162 10.09 -5.06 -1.10
C PHE A 162 11.48 -4.92 -0.47
N LEU A 163 11.85 -3.71 -0.03
CA LEU A 163 13.17 -3.46 0.53
C LEU A 163 13.40 -4.28 1.82
N VAL A 164 12.39 -4.39 2.69
CA VAL A 164 12.46 -5.26 3.87
C VAL A 164 12.60 -6.71 3.45
N MET A 165 11.70 -7.20 2.59
CA MET A 165 11.69 -8.59 2.11
C MET A 165 13.04 -8.97 1.50
N ALA A 166 13.53 -8.22 0.52
CA ALA A 166 14.76 -8.53 -0.18
C ALA A 166 16.00 -8.46 0.75
N SER A 167 15.97 -7.63 1.80
CA SER A 167 17.05 -7.55 2.79
C SER A 167 17.07 -8.70 3.79
N MET A 168 15.95 -9.40 3.98
CA MET A 168 15.77 -10.42 5.02
C MET A 168 15.48 -11.83 4.49
N ARG A 169 15.07 -11.94 3.23
CA ARG A 169 14.68 -13.19 2.55
C ARG A 169 15.51 -13.38 1.29
N PRO A 170 16.79 -13.79 1.41
CA PRO A 170 17.64 -14.03 0.25
C PRO A 170 17.03 -15.06 -0.72
N ASP A 171 16.30 -16.04 -0.17
CA ASP A 171 15.57 -17.09 -0.90
C ASP A 171 14.43 -16.55 -1.78
N VAL A 172 13.87 -15.38 -1.45
CA VAL A 172 12.84 -14.73 -2.28
C VAL A 172 13.44 -13.61 -3.13
N ASN A 173 14.47 -12.92 -2.62
CA ASN A 173 15.20 -11.89 -3.35
C ASN A 173 15.76 -12.42 -4.69
N GLU A 174 16.29 -13.65 -4.72
CA GLU A 174 16.78 -14.28 -5.96
C GLU A 174 15.68 -14.58 -7.00
N LYS A 175 14.41 -14.57 -6.56
CA LYS A 175 13.22 -14.83 -7.39
C LYS A 175 12.63 -13.54 -7.98
N ILE A 176 13.32 -12.41 -7.82
CA ILE A 176 12.93 -11.13 -8.41
C ILE A 176 13.75 -10.90 -9.68
N ALA A 177 13.07 -10.75 -10.82
CA ALA A 177 13.68 -10.41 -12.09
C ALA A 177 14.10 -8.93 -12.12
N SER A 178 13.17 -8.05 -11.76
CA SER A 178 13.40 -6.63 -11.50
C SER A 178 12.38 -6.11 -10.49
N ALA A 179 12.73 -5.04 -9.78
CA ALA A 179 11.85 -4.34 -8.86
C ALA A 179 11.64 -2.89 -9.31
N HIS A 180 10.39 -2.46 -9.40
CA HIS A 180 9.97 -1.15 -9.85
C HIS A 180 9.26 -0.43 -8.71
N LEU A 181 9.96 0.49 -8.06
CA LEU A 181 9.50 1.12 -6.82
C LEU A 181 9.18 2.60 -7.07
N SER A 182 7.92 2.97 -6.95
CA SER A 182 7.48 4.37 -7.02
C SER A 182 7.33 4.95 -5.63
N SER A 183 8.05 6.04 -5.36
CA SER A 183 8.09 6.71 -4.05
C SER A 183 8.27 5.75 -2.86
N PRO A 184 9.27 4.85 -2.84
CA PRO A 184 9.47 3.93 -1.72
C PRO A 184 9.86 4.67 -0.43
N VAL A 185 9.17 4.36 0.68
CA VAL A 185 9.43 4.98 1.99
C VAL A 185 10.42 4.13 2.79
N ALA A 186 11.72 4.33 2.56
CA ALA A 186 12.79 3.65 3.30
C ALA A 186 13.36 4.51 4.44
N PHE A 187 13.55 5.80 4.17
CA PHE A 187 13.92 6.81 5.15
C PHE A 187 12.84 7.88 5.12
N TRP A 188 12.39 8.31 6.30
CA TRP A 188 11.23 9.19 6.43
C TRP A 188 11.48 10.34 7.41
N SER A 189 12.75 10.69 7.67
CA SER A 189 13.10 11.74 8.63
C SER A 189 12.99 13.15 8.07
N ARG A 190 13.04 13.32 6.74
CA ARG A 190 13.01 14.65 6.07
C ARG A 190 11.71 14.91 5.31
N ASN A 191 10.68 14.12 5.59
CA ASN A 191 9.35 14.32 5.02
C ASN A 191 8.77 15.68 5.44
N THR A 192 7.91 16.25 4.61
CA THR A 192 7.22 17.53 4.89
C THR A 192 5.74 17.32 5.20
N THR A 193 5.34 16.08 5.51
CA THR A 193 3.94 15.77 5.84
C THR A 193 3.57 16.36 7.20
N PRO A 194 2.28 16.70 7.41
CA PRO A 194 1.78 17.08 8.74
C PRO A 194 1.93 15.97 9.80
N MET A 195 2.22 14.72 9.41
CA MET A 195 2.43 13.61 10.34
C MET A 195 3.67 13.82 11.20
N SER A 196 4.61 14.68 10.77
CA SER A 196 5.75 15.10 11.58
C SER A 196 5.34 15.75 12.90
N TYR A 197 4.14 16.35 13.02
CA TYR A 197 3.65 16.89 14.30
C TYR A 197 3.18 15.81 15.28
N LEU A 198 2.89 14.60 14.80
CA LEU A 198 2.50 13.46 15.66
C LEU A 198 3.71 12.78 16.30
N TYR A 199 4.91 13.16 15.88
CA TYR A 199 6.20 12.63 16.33
C TYR A 199 6.37 12.67 17.85
N ASP A 200 6.16 13.84 18.46
CA ASP A 200 6.37 14.05 19.90
C ASP A 200 5.29 13.34 20.73
N GLU A 201 4.14 13.07 20.12
CA GLU A 201 2.99 12.42 20.76
C GLU A 201 2.93 10.91 20.55
N LEU A 202 3.97 10.29 19.97
CA LEU A 202 3.95 8.87 19.61
C LEU A 202 3.53 7.96 20.78
N MET A 203 4.09 8.17 21.98
CA MET A 203 3.75 7.36 23.16
C MET A 203 2.32 7.61 23.64
N THR A 204 1.87 8.87 23.60
CA THR A 204 0.49 9.27 23.90
C THR A 204 -0.49 8.59 22.95
N LEU A 205 -0.21 8.59 21.65
CA LEU A 205 -1.03 7.96 20.62
C LEU A 205 -1.13 6.45 20.83
N ILE A 206 -0.01 5.77 21.10
CA ILE A 206 0.00 4.33 21.40
C ILE A 206 -0.91 4.02 22.59
N ALA A 207 -0.74 4.76 23.69
CA ALA A 207 -1.55 4.58 24.89
C ALA A 207 -3.05 4.85 24.64
N MET A 208 -3.36 5.92 23.90
CA MET A 208 -4.73 6.29 23.55
C MET A 208 -5.40 5.20 22.71
N PHE A 209 -4.74 4.73 21.64
CA PHE A 209 -5.28 3.69 20.76
C PHE A 209 -5.54 2.38 21.51
N ASP A 210 -4.62 2.00 22.39
CA ASP A 210 -4.80 0.84 23.26
C ASP A 210 -5.98 1.00 24.23
N GLN A 211 -6.17 2.19 24.80
CA GLN A 211 -7.28 2.47 25.73
C GLN A 211 -8.65 2.44 25.05
N ILE A 212 -8.77 2.96 23.82
CA ILE A 212 -10.04 3.02 23.09
C ILE A 212 -10.29 1.77 22.22
N GLY A 213 -9.35 0.81 22.20
CA GLY A 213 -9.46 -0.41 21.40
C GLY A 213 -9.37 -0.17 19.89
N LEU A 214 -8.73 0.90 19.46
CA LEU A 214 -8.57 1.22 18.04
C LEU A 214 -7.29 0.57 17.52
N TYR A 215 -7.43 -0.48 16.73
CA TYR A 215 -6.30 -1.24 16.16
C TYR A 215 -6.26 -1.21 14.62
N GLU A 216 -7.38 -0.86 14.00
CA GLU A 216 -7.57 -0.73 12.55
C GLU A 216 -7.71 0.75 12.17
N VAL A 217 -7.10 1.13 11.07
CA VAL A 217 -7.25 2.46 10.46
C VAL A 217 -7.68 2.32 9.01
N GLY A 218 -8.61 3.17 8.55
CA GLY A 218 -9.06 3.20 7.16
C GLY A 218 -9.89 1.99 6.69
N GLY A 219 -10.30 1.10 7.61
CA GLY A 219 -11.13 -0.06 7.28
C GLY A 219 -12.54 0.34 6.84
N ARG A 220 -13.11 -0.37 5.87
CA ARG A 220 -14.46 -0.10 5.30
C ARG A 220 -15.54 -1.09 5.77
N SER A 221 -15.30 -1.80 6.86
CA SER A 221 -16.28 -2.73 7.43
C SER A 221 -17.50 -2.00 8.00
N ALA A 222 -18.65 -2.67 8.09
CA ALA A 222 -19.82 -2.10 8.74
C ALA A 222 -19.50 -1.69 10.19
N GLY A 223 -19.89 -0.47 10.58
CA GLY A 223 -19.59 0.17 11.85
C GLY A 223 -18.20 0.81 11.94
N SER A 224 -17.41 0.82 10.86
CA SER A 224 -16.08 1.46 10.88
C SER A 224 -16.18 2.99 10.83
N MET A 225 -15.12 3.66 11.30
CA MET A 225 -15.00 5.12 11.18
C MET A 225 -15.17 5.59 9.73
N MET A 226 -14.67 4.82 8.75
CA MET A 226 -14.81 5.19 7.34
C MET A 226 -16.25 5.11 6.84
N GLU A 227 -17.09 4.19 7.34
CA GLU A 227 -18.50 4.18 6.97
C GLU A 227 -19.18 5.51 7.36
N TYR A 228 -18.87 6.03 8.55
CA TYR A 228 -19.41 7.32 8.99
C TYR A 228 -18.86 8.50 8.18
N VAL A 229 -17.57 8.47 7.81
CA VAL A 229 -16.96 9.48 6.93
C VAL A 229 -17.64 9.48 5.55
N GLU A 230 -17.85 8.30 4.95
CA GLU A 230 -18.54 8.18 3.65
C GLU A 230 -19.98 8.69 3.73
N LYS A 231 -20.73 8.35 4.80
CA LYS A 231 -22.08 8.89 5.05
C LYS A 231 -22.07 10.41 5.22
N ALA A 232 -21.06 10.98 5.86
CA ALA A 232 -20.92 12.43 6.03
C ALA A 232 -20.61 13.14 4.70
N ILE A 233 -19.81 12.51 3.82
CA ILE A 233 -19.57 13.00 2.46
C ILE A 233 -20.86 12.94 1.63
N ASP A 234 -21.54 11.78 1.62
CA ASP A 234 -22.76 11.56 0.84
C ASP A 234 -23.92 12.45 1.32
N GLY A 235 -23.97 12.75 2.64
CA GLY A 235 -24.90 13.69 3.24
C GLY A 235 -24.53 15.17 3.06
N GLY A 236 -23.40 15.48 2.40
CA GLY A 236 -22.94 16.84 2.13
C GLY A 236 -22.33 17.58 3.33
N CYS A 237 -22.10 16.88 4.45
CA CYS A 237 -21.45 17.45 5.64
C CYS A 237 -19.94 17.64 5.42
N ILE A 238 -19.33 16.81 4.57
CA ILE A 238 -17.95 16.99 4.06
C ILE A 238 -18.05 17.27 2.56
N SER A 239 -17.69 18.48 2.13
CA SER A 239 -17.68 18.82 0.71
C SER A 239 -16.51 18.15 -0.02
N GLN A 240 -16.65 17.96 -1.34
CA GLN A 240 -15.52 17.49 -2.15
C GLN A 240 -14.31 18.42 -2.10
N ASP A 241 -14.53 19.74 -2.01
CA ASP A 241 -13.43 20.70 -1.89
C ASP A 241 -12.66 20.51 -0.57
N MET A 242 -13.37 20.21 0.53
CA MET A 242 -12.74 19.89 1.81
C MET A 242 -11.97 18.57 1.76
N LEU A 243 -12.51 17.55 1.08
CA LEU A 243 -11.83 16.28 0.87
C LEU A 243 -10.54 16.44 0.04
N MET A 244 -10.62 17.20 -1.06
CA MET A 244 -9.48 17.50 -1.94
C MET A 244 -8.39 18.26 -1.18
N LEU A 245 -8.78 19.29 -0.41
CA LEU A 245 -7.85 20.04 0.44
C LEU A 245 -7.17 19.13 1.47
N GLY A 246 -7.95 18.27 2.14
CA GLY A 246 -7.44 17.27 3.08
C GLY A 246 -6.41 16.33 2.44
N LEU A 247 -6.70 15.83 1.24
CA LEU A 247 -5.79 14.98 0.49
C LEU A 247 -4.49 15.73 0.15
N TRP A 248 -4.59 16.91 -0.47
CA TRP A 248 -3.43 17.69 -0.91
C TRP A 248 -2.51 18.12 0.23
N MET A 249 -3.05 18.39 1.42
CA MET A 249 -2.24 18.68 2.62
C MET A 249 -1.33 17.50 3.01
N VAL A 250 -1.74 16.27 2.69
CA VAL A 250 -1.00 15.05 3.06
C VAL A 250 -0.09 14.63 1.92
N VAL A 251 -0.60 14.57 0.69
CA VAL A 251 0.09 13.94 -0.45
C VAL A 251 0.78 14.92 -1.39
N GLY A 252 0.58 16.23 -1.21
CA GLY A 252 1.05 17.30 -2.09
C GLY A 252 -0.07 17.79 -3.01
N GLU A 253 -0.12 19.10 -3.28
CA GLU A 253 -1.13 19.67 -4.20
C GLU A 253 -0.80 19.30 -5.64
N HIS A 254 -1.78 18.73 -6.34
CA HIS A 254 -1.70 18.52 -7.78
C HIS A 254 -3.11 18.45 -8.40
N SER A 255 -3.77 19.61 -8.46
CA SER A 255 -5.19 19.72 -8.87
C SER A 255 -5.49 19.32 -10.32
N GLU A 256 -4.48 19.32 -11.18
CA GLU A 256 -4.64 18.97 -12.61
C GLU A 256 -4.90 17.46 -12.78
N THR A 257 -4.18 16.61 -12.04
CA THR A 257 -4.28 15.13 -12.13
C THR A 257 -5.19 14.52 -11.06
N LEU A 258 -5.17 15.08 -9.86
CA LEU A 258 -6.02 14.70 -8.73
C LEU A 258 -7.15 15.73 -8.62
N ASN A 259 -8.17 15.55 -9.45
CA ASN A 259 -9.37 16.40 -9.47
C ASN A 259 -10.59 15.67 -8.90
N LYS A 260 -11.74 16.36 -8.88
CA LYS A 260 -13.01 15.84 -8.35
C LYS A 260 -13.42 14.49 -8.96
N THR A 261 -13.25 14.33 -10.27
CA THR A 261 -13.60 13.08 -10.98
C THR A 261 -12.70 11.93 -10.53
N THR A 262 -11.40 12.21 -10.41
CA THR A 262 -10.41 11.25 -9.90
C THR A 262 -10.76 10.82 -8.47
N ILE A 263 -11.02 11.76 -7.58
CA ILE A 263 -11.34 11.45 -6.18
C ILE A 263 -12.63 10.64 -6.04
N GLU A 264 -13.66 10.94 -6.83
CA GLU A 264 -14.91 10.17 -6.81
C GLU A 264 -14.70 8.69 -7.18
N ALA A 265 -13.75 8.39 -8.06
CA ALA A 265 -13.36 7.01 -8.37
C ALA A 265 -12.54 6.40 -7.24
N VAL A 266 -11.52 7.12 -6.76
CA VAL A 266 -10.58 6.65 -5.72
C VAL A 266 -11.28 6.36 -4.40
N ARG A 267 -12.20 7.21 -3.93
CA ARG A 267 -12.90 7.04 -2.64
C ARG A 267 -13.71 5.74 -2.55
N LYS A 268 -14.06 5.14 -3.69
CA LYS A 268 -14.80 3.86 -3.73
C LYS A 268 -13.95 2.69 -3.28
N VAL A 269 -12.63 2.81 -3.36
CA VAL A 269 -11.67 1.71 -3.12
C VAL A 269 -10.60 2.06 -2.09
N PHE A 270 -10.37 3.35 -1.82
CA PHE A 270 -9.39 3.84 -0.86
C PHE A 270 -10.08 4.71 0.21
N PRO A 271 -9.67 4.63 1.50
CA PRO A 271 -8.74 3.65 2.07
C PRO A 271 -9.37 2.26 2.16
N ALA A 272 -8.54 1.23 2.26
CA ALA A 272 -8.94 -0.17 2.30
C ALA A 272 -8.58 -0.88 3.63
N GLY A 273 -8.05 -0.18 4.62
CA GLY A 273 -7.72 -0.75 5.93
C GLY A 273 -6.24 -1.11 6.10
N ALA A 274 -5.71 -0.87 7.31
CA ALA A 274 -4.38 -1.29 7.73
C ALA A 274 -4.32 -1.39 9.26
N SER A 275 -3.28 -2.06 9.79
CA SER A 275 -2.97 -1.98 11.21
C SER A 275 -2.42 -0.60 11.57
N ILE A 276 -2.86 -0.07 12.71
CA ILE A 276 -2.25 1.13 13.31
C ILE A 276 -0.76 0.93 13.58
N ARG A 277 -0.32 -0.29 13.90
CA ARG A 277 1.09 -0.57 14.14
C ARG A 277 1.96 -0.35 12.90
N GLN A 278 1.44 -0.46 11.67
CA GLN A 278 2.18 -0.05 10.47
C GLN A 278 2.50 1.45 10.49
N GLY A 279 1.51 2.30 10.81
CA GLY A 279 1.70 3.75 10.93
C GLY A 279 2.66 4.11 12.06
N LEU A 280 2.52 3.45 13.22
CA LEU A 280 3.45 3.62 14.35
C LEU A 280 4.89 3.25 13.98
N HIS A 281 5.08 2.19 13.19
CA HIS A 281 6.41 1.78 12.72
C HIS A 281 7.04 2.87 11.83
N PHE A 282 6.26 3.48 10.94
CA PHE A 282 6.76 4.62 10.15
C PHE A 282 7.12 5.83 11.03
N LEU A 283 6.31 6.15 12.04
CA LEU A 283 6.65 7.21 13.00
C LEU A 283 7.94 6.90 13.79
N GLN A 284 8.19 5.63 14.14
CA GLN A 284 9.45 5.21 14.76
C GLN A 284 10.65 5.35 13.81
N MET A 285 10.48 5.06 12.52
CA MET A 285 11.53 5.28 11.51
C MET A 285 11.84 6.76 11.33
N MET A 286 10.81 7.62 11.34
CA MET A 286 10.98 9.08 11.35
C MET A 286 11.83 9.51 12.56
N LYS A 287 11.51 8.97 13.74
CA LYS A 287 12.21 9.27 15.01
C LYS A 287 13.67 8.84 15.05
N SER A 288 13.91 7.60 14.65
CA SER A 288 15.23 7.00 14.73
C SER A 288 16.12 7.39 13.54
N GLU A 289 15.54 8.03 12.52
CA GLU A 289 16.17 8.32 11.23
C GLU A 289 16.76 7.06 10.56
N ARG A 290 16.19 5.91 10.87
CA ARG A 290 16.73 4.60 10.49
C ARG A 290 15.66 3.73 9.86
N PHE A 291 16.08 2.99 8.84
CA PHE A 291 15.30 1.90 8.29
C PHE A 291 15.52 0.64 9.12
N CYS A 292 14.70 0.42 10.15
CA CYS A 292 14.89 -0.65 11.13
C CYS A 292 13.61 -1.38 11.53
N LEU A 293 13.79 -2.46 12.29
CA LEU A 293 12.71 -3.20 12.93
C LEU A 293 11.92 -2.33 13.92
N PHE A 294 10.70 -2.78 14.24
CA PHE A 294 9.80 -2.08 15.16
C PHE A 294 10.42 -1.99 16.54
N ASP A 295 10.34 -0.82 17.17
CA ASP A 295 10.80 -0.59 18.53
C ASP A 295 9.68 -0.94 19.51
N TYR A 296 9.86 -2.00 20.28
CA TYR A 296 8.92 -2.44 21.32
C TYR A 296 9.23 -1.85 22.71
N GLY A 297 10.24 -1.00 22.81
CA GLY A 297 10.88 -0.59 24.06
C GLY A 297 12.01 -1.54 24.45
N GLU A 298 12.98 -1.02 25.22
CA GLU A 298 14.26 -1.69 25.52
C GLU A 298 14.12 -3.15 26.01
N GLN A 299 13.25 -3.39 26.98
CA GLN A 299 13.07 -4.72 27.58
C GLN A 299 12.54 -5.73 26.55
N GLU A 300 11.53 -5.32 25.78
CA GLU A 300 10.91 -6.19 24.79
C GLU A 300 11.79 -6.36 23.54
N ASN A 301 12.58 -5.35 23.18
CA ASN A 301 13.60 -5.46 22.15
C ASN A 301 14.71 -6.44 22.56
N LEU A 302 15.16 -6.43 23.81
CA LEU A 302 16.11 -7.43 24.31
C LEU A 302 15.52 -8.84 24.20
N ARG A 303 14.24 -9.02 24.54
CA ARG A 303 13.55 -10.31 24.42
C ARG A 303 13.40 -10.78 22.97
N ARG A 304 13.05 -9.89 22.04
CA ARG A 304 12.78 -10.22 20.64
C ARG A 304 14.03 -10.28 19.76
N TYR A 305 14.97 -9.38 19.99
CA TYR A 305 16.12 -9.14 19.11
C TYR A 305 17.47 -9.40 19.77
N GLY A 306 17.52 -9.63 21.09
CA GLY A 306 18.76 -9.71 21.85
C GLY A 306 19.50 -8.37 21.96
N LYS A 307 18.85 -7.25 21.63
CA LYS A 307 19.43 -5.90 21.64
C LYS A 307 18.42 -4.89 22.17
N ALA A 308 18.89 -3.90 22.94
CA ALA A 308 18.05 -2.83 23.48
C ALA A 308 17.42 -1.94 22.39
N VAL A 309 18.14 -1.75 21.29
CA VAL A 309 17.71 -0.97 20.12
C VAL A 309 17.42 -1.92 18.96
N PRO A 310 16.32 -1.74 18.20
CA PRO A 310 16.00 -2.61 17.08
C PRO A 310 17.15 -2.66 16.05
N PRO A 311 17.44 -3.80 15.41
CA PRO A 311 18.38 -3.85 14.31
C PRO A 311 17.87 -3.12 13.05
N SER A 312 18.77 -2.51 12.28
CA SER A 312 18.44 -1.95 10.95
C SER A 312 18.33 -3.02 9.88
N TYR A 313 17.46 -2.81 8.89
CA TYR A 313 17.40 -3.64 7.70
C TYR A 313 18.66 -3.45 6.86
N SER A 314 19.24 -4.56 6.40
CA SER A 314 20.52 -4.56 5.69
C SER A 314 20.30 -4.35 4.19
N LEU A 315 20.12 -3.09 3.75
CA LEU A 315 19.87 -2.74 2.34
C LEU A 315 20.96 -3.24 1.37
N GLY A 316 22.21 -3.41 1.84
CA GLY A 316 23.29 -4.03 1.05
C GLY A 316 23.03 -5.49 0.65
N LYS A 317 22.00 -6.14 1.21
CA LYS A 317 21.56 -7.49 0.83
C LYS A 317 20.51 -7.51 -0.27
N VAL A 318 19.99 -6.35 -0.71
CA VAL A 318 19.01 -6.24 -1.78
C VAL A 318 19.72 -6.37 -3.13
N THR A 319 19.90 -7.61 -3.59
CA THR A 319 20.68 -7.94 -4.81
C THR A 319 19.87 -7.80 -6.11
N ALA A 320 18.54 -7.89 -6.04
CA ALA A 320 17.68 -7.72 -7.22
C ALA A 320 17.88 -6.33 -7.89
N PRO A 321 17.74 -6.24 -9.22
CA PRO A 321 17.76 -4.95 -9.93
C PRO A 321 16.62 -4.03 -9.47
N VAL A 322 16.95 -2.83 -9.00
CA VAL A 322 15.95 -1.85 -8.50
C VAL A 322 15.87 -0.63 -9.41
N ALA A 323 14.68 -0.39 -9.96
CA ALA A 323 14.28 0.83 -10.62
C ALA A 323 13.46 1.70 -9.66
N LEU A 324 13.86 2.96 -9.48
CA LEU A 324 13.24 3.94 -8.60
C LEU A 324 12.55 5.03 -9.44
N TYR A 325 11.31 5.34 -9.12
CA TYR A 325 10.54 6.42 -9.75
C TYR A 325 10.08 7.41 -8.68
N TYR A 326 10.27 8.71 -8.91
CA TYR A 326 9.98 9.73 -7.90
C TYR A 326 9.47 11.04 -8.50
N GLY A 327 8.55 11.68 -7.77
CA GLY A 327 8.04 13.03 -8.05
C GLY A 327 8.78 14.10 -7.25
N MET A 328 8.78 15.34 -7.73
CA MET A 328 9.45 16.45 -7.05
C MET A 328 8.58 17.12 -5.97
N ASN A 329 7.27 16.89 -6.01
CA ASN A 329 6.29 17.45 -5.08
C ASN A 329 5.72 16.35 -4.16
N ASP A 330 6.53 15.35 -3.84
CA ASP A 330 6.16 14.26 -2.92
C ASP A 330 6.54 14.64 -1.47
N PRO A 331 5.57 14.92 -0.58
CA PRO A 331 5.87 15.29 0.81
C PRO A 331 6.36 14.12 1.66
N PHE A 332 6.09 12.87 1.24
CA PHE A 332 6.52 11.68 1.97
C PHE A 332 7.97 11.34 1.66
N VAL A 333 8.38 11.37 0.41
CA VAL A 333 9.71 10.94 -0.02
C VAL A 333 10.56 12.14 -0.40
N ALA A 334 11.24 12.71 0.59
CA ALA A 334 12.20 13.77 0.34
C ALA A 334 13.34 13.25 -0.57
N ILE A 335 13.75 14.06 -1.55
CA ILE A 335 14.83 13.69 -2.48
C ILE A 335 16.09 13.26 -1.73
N LYS A 336 16.44 13.95 -0.64
CA LYS A 336 17.62 13.59 0.14
C LYS A 336 17.47 12.25 0.88
N ASP A 337 16.26 11.83 1.24
CA ASP A 337 15.98 10.49 1.79
C ASP A 337 16.13 9.41 0.69
N LEU A 338 15.67 9.72 -0.52
CA LEU A 338 15.84 8.86 -1.69
C LEU A 338 17.33 8.68 -2.06
N GLU A 339 18.14 9.73 -2.03
CA GLU A 339 19.58 9.60 -2.31
C GLU A 339 20.29 8.70 -1.28
N VAL A 340 19.92 8.79 0.01
CA VAL A 340 20.45 7.87 1.05
C VAL A 340 20.06 6.42 0.77
N LEU A 341 18.86 6.18 0.25
CA LEU A 341 18.44 4.84 -0.19
C LEU A 341 19.31 4.36 -1.37
N VAL A 342 19.51 5.21 -2.38
CA VAL A 342 20.32 4.89 -3.56
C VAL A 342 21.76 4.52 -3.17
N GLU A 343 22.38 5.28 -2.27
CA GLU A 343 23.74 5.02 -1.78
C GLU A 343 23.87 3.68 -1.03
N LYS A 344 22.79 3.19 -0.44
CA LYS A 344 22.78 1.94 0.36
C LYS A 344 22.39 0.70 -0.44
N LEU A 345 21.82 0.87 -1.63
CA LEU A 345 21.41 -0.24 -2.49
C LEU A 345 22.55 -0.62 -3.43
N PRO A 346 22.88 -1.93 -3.55
CA PRO A 346 24.00 -2.36 -4.38
C PRO A 346 23.67 -2.41 -5.88
N ASN A 347 22.39 -2.37 -6.27
CA ASN A 347 21.96 -2.62 -7.65
C ASN A 347 20.79 -1.70 -8.09
N VAL A 348 20.99 -0.39 -8.02
CA VAL A 348 20.05 0.59 -8.59
C VAL A 348 20.31 0.71 -10.09
N VAL A 349 19.37 0.23 -10.90
CA VAL A 349 19.48 0.19 -12.37
C VAL A 349 18.81 1.37 -13.06
N LEU A 350 17.88 2.02 -12.36
CA LEU A 350 17.22 3.23 -12.81
C LEU A 350 16.87 4.12 -11.62
N LYS A 351 17.13 5.42 -11.75
CA LYS A 351 16.58 6.47 -10.89
C LYS A 351 15.89 7.49 -11.79
N HIS A 352 14.57 7.40 -11.91
CA HIS A 352 13.78 8.20 -12.84
C HIS A 352 12.95 9.25 -12.11
N LYS A 353 13.20 10.51 -12.45
CA LYS A 353 12.41 11.66 -12.00
C LYS A 353 11.24 11.88 -12.95
N MET A 354 10.02 11.96 -12.44
CA MET A 354 8.86 12.30 -13.26
C MET A 354 9.00 13.72 -13.84
N ALA A 355 8.56 13.88 -15.09
CA ALA A 355 8.78 15.12 -15.84
C ALA A 355 8.00 16.30 -15.26
N ASP A 356 6.77 16.04 -14.82
CA ASP A 356 5.93 17.04 -14.16
C ASP A 356 6.50 17.38 -12.77
N PRO A 357 6.90 18.64 -12.51
CA PRO A 357 7.41 19.04 -11.20
C PRO A 357 6.36 18.97 -10.10
N LYS A 358 5.06 18.97 -10.42
CA LYS A 358 3.97 18.82 -9.44
C LYS A 358 3.65 17.38 -9.09
N TRP A 359 4.29 16.40 -9.76
CA TRP A 359 4.09 14.99 -9.49
C TRP A 359 4.35 14.69 -8.01
N ASN A 360 3.30 14.24 -7.33
CA ASN A 360 3.22 14.08 -5.90
C ASN A 360 3.23 12.59 -5.50
N HIS A 361 2.96 12.31 -4.22
CA HIS A 361 3.07 10.95 -3.71
C HIS A 361 2.12 9.96 -4.40
N VAL A 362 0.87 10.33 -4.68
CA VAL A 362 -0.16 9.38 -5.14
C VAL A 362 -0.43 9.45 -6.64
N ASP A 363 0.19 10.38 -7.35
CA ASP A 363 0.03 10.51 -8.81
C ASP A 363 0.42 9.24 -9.58
N PHE A 364 1.36 8.45 -9.04
CA PHE A 364 1.75 7.16 -9.62
C PHE A 364 0.60 6.18 -9.79
N ILE A 365 -0.43 6.28 -8.96
CA ILE A 365 -1.55 5.33 -8.93
C ILE A 365 -2.87 6.04 -9.28
N PHE A 366 -3.14 7.16 -8.61
CA PHE A 366 -4.41 7.86 -8.66
C PHE A 366 -4.40 9.08 -9.59
N GLY A 367 -3.24 9.57 -9.98
CA GLY A 367 -3.15 10.70 -10.91
C GLY A 367 -3.71 10.31 -12.27
N SER A 368 -4.46 11.21 -12.92
CA SER A 368 -4.97 10.95 -14.27
C SER A 368 -3.86 10.68 -15.30
N ASN A 369 -2.63 11.14 -15.01
CA ASN A 369 -1.43 10.95 -15.81
C ASN A 369 -0.52 9.83 -15.30
N GLY A 370 -0.92 9.07 -14.28
CA GLY A 370 -0.13 7.97 -13.71
C GLY A 370 0.28 6.90 -14.75
N TYR A 371 -0.46 6.81 -15.86
CA TYR A 371 -0.13 5.95 -17.01
C TYR A 371 1.26 6.21 -17.59
N GLU A 372 1.81 7.42 -17.48
CA GLU A 372 3.18 7.74 -17.91
C GLU A 372 4.22 6.94 -17.11
N ALA A 373 4.04 6.87 -15.78
CA ALA A 373 4.88 6.03 -14.92
C ALA A 373 4.66 4.54 -15.21
N HIS A 374 3.41 4.13 -15.47
CA HIS A 374 3.08 2.74 -15.81
C HIS A 374 3.79 2.27 -17.09
N GLN A 375 3.86 3.11 -18.13
CA GLN A 375 4.59 2.79 -19.36
C GLN A 375 6.09 2.58 -19.11
N LEU A 376 6.71 3.44 -18.30
CA LEU A 376 8.12 3.29 -17.93
C LEU A 376 8.38 2.00 -17.14
N VAL A 377 7.47 1.63 -16.23
CA VAL A 377 7.55 0.35 -15.49
C VAL A 377 7.52 -0.84 -16.45
N ILE A 378 6.54 -0.86 -17.37
CA ILE A 378 6.38 -1.93 -18.36
C ILE A 378 7.59 -2.03 -19.29
N GLU A 379 8.07 -0.90 -19.82
CA GLU A 379 9.24 -0.86 -20.72
C GLU A 379 10.48 -1.43 -20.02
N TRP A 380 10.73 -1.02 -18.78
CA TRP A 380 11.89 -1.49 -18.03
C TRP A 380 11.73 -2.94 -17.57
N ALA A 381 10.53 -3.39 -17.20
CA ALA A 381 10.30 -4.80 -16.87
C ALA A 381 10.65 -5.71 -18.06
N LYS A 382 10.20 -5.36 -19.27
CA LYS A 382 10.52 -6.10 -20.51
C LYS A 382 12.02 -6.21 -20.81
N LYS A 383 12.85 -5.26 -20.36
CA LYS A 383 14.31 -5.31 -20.52
C LYS A 383 14.98 -6.39 -19.65
N TYR A 384 14.31 -6.86 -18.60
CA TYR A 384 14.80 -7.89 -17.69
C TYR A 384 14.14 -9.26 -17.91
N ASP A 385 13.35 -9.38 -18.98
CA ASP A 385 12.68 -10.63 -19.39
C ASP A 385 13.45 -11.45 -20.44
N SER A 386 14.62 -10.95 -20.86
CA SER A 386 15.46 -11.52 -21.92
C SER A 386 16.26 -12.74 -21.49
#